data_AF-A0AAE1YH94-F1
#
_entry.id   AF-A0AAE1YH94-F1
#
_cell.length_a   1.000
_cell.length_b   1.000
_cell.length_c   1.000
_cell.angle_alpha   90.00
_cell.angle_beta   90.00
_cell.angle_gamma   90.00
#
_symmetry.space_group_name_H-M   'P 1'
#
loop_
_entity.id
_entity.type
_entity.pdbx_description
1 polymer ?
#
loop_
_entity_poly.entity_id
_entity_poly.type
_entity_poly.pdbx_seq_one_letter_code
_entity_poly.pdbx_strand_id
1 'polypeptide(L)'
;MITTGSRQNCKVTKQPSLKTKGRQKSSISDAIINVVKNVAIPVKLLHVTPMGAFRSDAHVDSWSDNPSVPDCSQWCLPGVPDMWNELLFSFCFHSDGIFPHFLTFHCVNVHLFFVKDADNVPTEETAPRHT
;
A
#
# COMPACT_ATOMS: atom_id res chain seq x y z
N MET A 1 12.28 23.52 9.75
CA MET A 1 12.80 22.34 10.44
C MET A 1 12.03 21.14 9.92
N ILE A 2 12.60 20.40 8.97
CA ILE A 2 12.01 19.17 8.45
C ILE A 2 12.12 18.17 9.59
N THR A 3 10.99 17.74 10.14
CA THR A 3 10.96 16.68 11.16
C THR A 3 11.66 15.46 10.56
N THR A 4 12.81 15.13 11.13
CA THR A 4 13.56 13.91 10.85
C THR A 4 12.65 12.73 11.17
N GLY A 5 11.94 12.22 10.17
CA GLY A 5 11.33 10.90 10.25
C GLY A 5 12.45 9.93 10.63
N SER A 6 12.29 9.27 11.78
CA SER A 6 13.18 8.19 12.22
C SER A 6 13.46 7.29 11.02
N ARG A 7 14.73 7.15 10.60
CA ARG A 7 15.11 6.15 9.61
C ARG A 7 14.84 4.79 10.25
N GLN A 8 13.64 4.28 10.02
CA GLN A 8 13.16 3.06 10.63
C GLN A 8 13.92 1.90 10.01
N ASN A 9 14.83 1.29 10.77
CA ASN A 9 15.34 -0.02 10.43
C ASN A 9 14.17 -0.98 10.37
N CYS A 10 14.02 -1.61 9.21
CA CYS A 10 12.87 -2.40 8.90
C CYS A 10 13.28 -3.83 8.61
N LYS A 11 12.59 -4.78 9.25
CA LYS A 11 12.91 -6.19 9.08
C LYS A 11 12.10 -6.77 7.91
N VAL A 12 12.78 -6.99 6.79
CA VAL A 12 12.25 -7.75 5.66
C VAL A 12 12.24 -9.24 6.01
N THR A 13 11.14 -9.92 5.69
CA THR A 13 10.96 -11.35 5.94
C THR A 13 11.15 -12.16 4.65
N LYS A 14 11.32 -13.48 4.74
CA LYS A 14 11.36 -14.33 3.53
C LYS A 14 9.98 -14.80 3.08
N GLN A 15 8.98 -14.67 3.94
CA GLN A 15 7.61 -15.12 3.72
C GLN A 15 6.62 -14.06 4.22
N PRO A 16 5.38 -14.08 3.70
CA PRO A 16 4.33 -13.19 4.18
C PRO A 16 4.10 -13.36 5.67
N SER A 17 3.84 -12.25 6.34
CA SER A 17 3.47 -12.26 7.75
C SER A 17 2.07 -12.86 7.90
N LEU A 18 1.85 -13.69 8.92
CA LEU A 18 0.51 -14.19 9.28
C LEU A 18 -0.30 -13.16 10.08
N LYS A 19 0.39 -12.23 10.73
CA LYS A 19 -0.19 -11.17 11.56
C LYS A 19 0.49 -9.85 11.22
N THR A 20 -0.31 -8.81 11.13
CA THR A 20 0.11 -7.45 10.81
C THR A 20 0.39 -6.59 12.05
N LYS A 21 0.04 -7.06 13.25
CA LYS A 21 0.22 -6.32 14.53
C LYS A 21 -0.36 -4.88 14.53
N GLY A 22 -1.40 -4.61 13.74
CA GLY A 22 -2.02 -3.29 13.64
C GLY A 22 -1.57 -2.45 12.44
N ARG A 23 -0.55 -2.90 11.69
CA ARG A 23 0.02 -2.27 10.48
C ARG A 23 -0.98 -2.00 9.35
N GLN A 24 -2.09 -2.72 9.35
CA GLN A 24 -3.18 -2.55 8.38
C GLN A 24 -4.02 -1.28 8.63
N LYS A 25 -3.81 -0.60 9.76
CA LYS A 25 -4.50 0.64 10.12
C LYS A 25 -3.55 1.82 10.01
N SER A 26 -4.07 2.94 9.54
CA SER A 26 -3.33 4.19 9.44
C SER A 26 -4.30 5.36 9.55
N SER A 27 -3.95 6.34 10.39
CA SER A 27 -4.66 7.61 10.46
C SER A 27 -4.63 8.36 9.12
N ILE A 28 -3.57 8.20 8.33
CA ILE A 28 -3.43 8.80 7.01
C ILE A 28 -4.40 8.11 6.03
N SER A 29 -4.41 6.78 5.99
CA SER A 29 -5.35 6.04 5.14
C SER A 29 -6.79 6.35 5.51
N ASP A 30 -7.12 6.40 6.81
CA ASP A 30 -8.47 6.75 7.30
C ASP A 30 -8.85 8.18 6.91
N ALA A 31 -7.93 9.14 7.00
CA ALA A 31 -8.17 10.51 6.56
C ALA A 31 -8.44 10.59 5.05
N ILE A 32 -7.65 9.88 4.22
CA ILE A 32 -7.85 9.85 2.76
C ILE A 32 -9.19 9.21 2.43
N ILE A 33 -9.54 8.07 3.06
CA ILE A 33 -10.84 7.41 2.89
C ILE A 33 -11.97 8.40 3.22
N ASN A 34 -11.85 9.17 4.30
CA ASN A 34 -12.86 10.14 4.69
C ASN A 34 -12.96 11.30 3.70
N VAL A 35 -11.85 11.82 3.18
CA VAL A 35 -11.88 12.88 2.16
C VAL A 35 -12.54 12.37 0.88
N VAL A 36 -12.15 11.19 0.41
CA VAL A 36 -12.70 10.60 -0.83
C VAL A 36 -14.19 10.29 -0.72
N LYS A 37 -14.71 9.97 0.47
CA LYS A 37 -16.16 9.82 0.69
C LYS A 37 -16.95 11.12 0.52
N ASN A 38 -16.30 12.27 0.68
CA ASN A 38 -16.94 13.58 0.68
C ASN A 38 -16.64 14.40 -0.59
N VAL A 39 -15.96 13.84 -1.60
CA VAL A 39 -15.73 14.55 -2.86
C VAL A 39 -16.99 14.52 -3.74
N ALA A 40 -17.24 15.60 -4.48
CA ALA A 40 -18.38 15.71 -5.37
C ALA A 40 -18.29 14.82 -6.62
N ILE A 41 -17.08 14.39 -6.98
CA ILE A 41 -16.82 13.54 -8.16
C ILE A 41 -16.77 12.08 -7.69
N PRO A 42 -17.47 11.14 -8.37
CA PRO A 42 -17.42 9.73 -8.01
C PRO A 42 -16.02 9.17 -8.25
N VAL A 43 -15.29 8.92 -7.17
CA VAL A 43 -13.96 8.32 -7.16
C VAL A 43 -14.04 6.93 -6.54
N LYS A 44 -13.44 5.94 -7.19
CA LYS A 44 -13.27 4.61 -6.61
C LYS A 44 -11.95 4.58 -5.85
N LEU A 45 -11.97 4.06 -4.64
CA LEU A 45 -10.79 3.98 -3.78
C LEU A 45 -10.35 2.52 -3.63
N LEU A 46 -9.11 2.22 -4.00
CA LEU A 46 -8.52 0.91 -3.76
C LEU A 46 -7.59 0.97 -2.55
N HIS A 47 -8.11 0.55 -1.40
CA HIS A 47 -7.39 0.57 -0.13
C HIS A 47 -6.42 -0.63 -0.05
N VAL A 48 -5.18 -0.43 -0.50
CA VAL A 48 -4.15 -1.47 -0.57
C VAL A 48 -3.30 -1.61 0.69
N THR A 49 -3.40 -0.66 1.62
CA THR A 49 -2.65 -0.64 2.88
C THR A 49 -2.80 -1.95 3.69
N PRO A 50 -4.02 -2.51 3.88
CA PRO A 50 -4.18 -3.76 4.62
C PRO A 50 -3.49 -4.94 3.95
N MET A 51 -3.50 -5.00 2.61
CA MET A 51 -2.85 -6.08 1.87
C MET A 51 -1.33 -5.97 1.94
N GLY A 52 -0.79 -4.74 1.77
CA GLY A 52 0.64 -4.48 1.92
C GLY A 52 1.18 -4.78 3.32
N ALA A 53 0.36 -4.62 4.36
CA ALA A 53 0.77 -4.87 5.74
C ALA A 53 1.24 -6.32 6.00
N PHE A 54 0.72 -7.30 5.26
CA PHE A 54 1.14 -8.71 5.39
C PHE A 54 2.40 -9.03 4.58
N ARG A 55 2.82 -8.14 3.67
CA ARG A 55 3.81 -8.44 2.63
C ARG A 55 5.19 -7.86 2.96
N SER A 56 5.62 -7.92 4.22
CA SER A 56 6.98 -7.50 4.60
C SER A 56 8.09 -8.21 3.83
N ASP A 57 7.79 -9.33 3.18
CA ASP A 57 8.70 -10.14 2.39
C ASP A 57 8.96 -9.64 0.97
N ALA A 58 8.17 -8.70 0.47
CA ALA A 58 8.27 -8.22 -0.90
C ALA A 58 8.99 -6.86 -1.00
N HIS A 59 9.63 -6.39 0.07
CA HIS A 59 10.43 -5.17 0.07
C HIS A 59 11.86 -5.41 -0.42
N VAL A 60 12.49 -4.36 -0.94
CA VAL A 60 13.84 -4.41 -1.55
C VAL A 60 14.94 -4.57 -0.50
N ASP A 61 14.71 -4.13 0.75
CA ASP A 61 15.69 -4.20 1.84
C ASP A 61 17.01 -3.49 1.47
N SER A 62 18.15 -4.16 1.63
CA SER A 62 19.48 -3.64 1.27
C SER A 62 19.80 -3.69 -0.23
N TRP A 63 18.91 -4.21 -1.08
CA TRP A 63 19.12 -4.29 -2.53
C TRP A 63 18.76 -2.99 -3.27
N SER A 64 18.62 -1.88 -2.54
CA SER A 64 18.36 -0.55 -3.08
C SER A 64 19.66 0.14 -3.49
N ASP A 65 19.55 1.28 -4.17
CA ASP A 65 20.70 2.12 -4.57
C ASP A 65 21.59 2.55 -3.40
N ASN A 66 21.08 2.47 -2.16
CA ASN A 66 21.85 2.72 -0.95
C ASN A 66 21.82 1.51 -0.01
N PRO A 67 22.76 0.55 -0.14
CA PRO A 67 22.76 -0.69 0.63
C PRO A 67 23.01 -0.48 2.14
N SER A 68 23.41 0.73 2.55
CA SER A 68 23.62 1.07 3.96
C SER A 68 22.32 1.35 4.72
N VAL A 69 21.21 1.56 4.00
CA VAL A 69 19.89 1.85 4.59
C VAL A 69 18.85 0.92 3.96
N PRO A 70 18.20 0.03 4.75
CA PRO A 70 17.19 -0.86 4.20
C PRO A 70 15.99 -0.07 3.68
N ASP A 71 15.60 -0.32 2.43
CA ASP A 71 14.44 0.31 1.80
C ASP A 71 13.20 -0.59 1.95
N CYS A 72 12.28 -0.14 2.80
CA CYS A 72 10.97 -0.75 2.99
C CYS A 72 9.81 0.10 2.46
N SER A 73 10.12 1.16 1.72
CA SER A 73 9.13 1.94 0.98
C SER A 73 8.89 1.32 -0.40
N GLN A 74 9.93 0.73 -0.99
CA GLN A 74 9.88 0.12 -2.32
C GLN A 74 9.58 -1.38 -2.26
N TRP A 75 9.03 -1.90 -3.36
CA TRP A 75 8.68 -3.30 -3.53
C TRP A 75 9.49 -3.90 -4.67
N CYS A 76 9.89 -5.16 -4.53
CA CYS A 76 10.47 -5.92 -5.64
C CYS A 76 9.41 -6.18 -6.73
N LEU A 77 9.86 -6.19 -7.99
CA LEU A 77 9.07 -6.62 -9.14
C LEU A 77 9.69 -7.90 -9.75
N PRO A 78 8.88 -8.90 -10.14
CA PRO A 78 7.43 -8.96 -9.96
C PRO A 78 7.02 -9.12 -8.49
N GLY A 79 5.87 -8.58 -8.08
CA GLY A 79 5.46 -8.58 -6.68
C GLY A 79 4.12 -7.90 -6.37
N VAL A 80 4.08 -7.20 -5.24
CA VAL A 80 2.85 -6.60 -4.68
C VAL A 80 2.20 -5.56 -5.60
N PRO A 81 2.96 -4.69 -6.30
CA PRO A 81 2.38 -3.76 -7.26
C PRO A 81 1.67 -4.45 -8.44
N ASP A 82 2.12 -5.62 -8.87
CA ASP A 82 1.45 -6.36 -9.96
C ASP A 82 0.08 -6.85 -9.50
N MET A 83 -0.05 -7.32 -8.26
CA MET A 83 -1.34 -7.72 -7.70
C MET A 83 -2.32 -6.54 -7.55
N TRP A 84 -1.81 -5.32 -7.32
CA TRP A 84 -2.63 -4.10 -7.35
C TRP A 84 -3.18 -3.82 -8.74
N ASN A 85 -2.36 -4.04 -9.78
CA ASN A 85 -2.79 -3.89 -11.16
C ASN A 85 -3.87 -4.91 -11.53
N GLU A 86 -3.71 -6.18 -11.15
CA GLU A 86 -4.74 -7.22 -11.35
C GLU A 86 -6.07 -6.87 -10.66
N LEU A 87 -6.01 -6.35 -9.43
CA LEU A 87 -7.22 -5.86 -8.73
C LEU A 87 -7.85 -4.68 -9.49
N LEU A 88 -7.06 -3.72 -9.95
CA LEU A 88 -7.54 -2.60 -10.76
C LEU A 88 -8.24 -3.09 -12.03
N PHE A 89 -7.63 -4.02 -12.77
CA PHE A 89 -8.26 -4.61 -13.96
C PHE A 89 -9.57 -5.29 -13.60
N SER A 90 -9.61 -6.10 -12.54
CA SER A 90 -10.82 -6.75 -12.06
C SER A 90 -11.93 -5.74 -11.74
N PHE A 91 -11.62 -4.64 -11.03
CA PHE A 91 -12.60 -3.60 -10.75
C PHE A 91 -13.10 -2.88 -12.00
N CYS A 92 -12.25 -2.67 -12.99
CA CYS A 92 -12.64 -2.08 -14.27
C CYS A 92 -13.63 -3.00 -14.99
N PHE A 93 -13.24 -4.26 -15.22
CA PHE A 93 -14.02 -5.22 -16.01
C PHE A 93 -15.26 -5.77 -15.29
N HIS A 94 -15.28 -5.83 -13.95
CA HIS A 94 -16.44 -6.31 -13.18
C HIS A 94 -17.51 -5.24 -12.99
N SER A 95 -17.15 -3.96 -13.03
CA SER A 95 -18.12 -2.86 -12.96
C SER A 95 -18.98 -2.73 -14.24
N ASP A 96 -18.62 -3.46 -15.29
CA ASP A 96 -19.19 -3.39 -16.64
C ASP A 96 -20.33 -4.41 -16.88
N GLY A 97 -21.14 -4.69 -15.86
CA GLY A 97 -22.32 -5.58 -15.94
C GLY A 97 -23.48 -5.06 -16.83
N ILE A 98 -23.27 -4.05 -17.66
CA ILE A 98 -24.24 -3.53 -18.64
C ILE A 98 -23.49 -3.30 -19.95
N PHE A 99 -23.50 -4.25 -20.89
CA PHE A 99 -23.20 -3.93 -22.29
C PHE A 99 -24.43 -3.21 -22.89
N PRO A 100 -24.27 -2.06 -23.57
CA PRO A 100 -23.70 -2.06 -24.91
C PRO A 100 -22.77 -0.88 -25.25
N HIS A 101 -21.73 -1.18 -26.06
CA HIS A 101 -21.00 -0.33 -27.03
C HIS A 101 -20.41 1.04 -26.63
N PHE A 102 -20.75 1.64 -25.49
CA PHE A 102 -20.18 2.90 -24.98
C PHE A 102 -19.08 2.70 -23.91
N LEU A 103 -18.82 1.47 -23.48
CA LEU A 103 -18.02 1.16 -22.27
C LEU A 103 -16.50 1.20 -22.40
N THR A 104 -15.92 1.17 -23.59
CA THR A 104 -14.46 1.40 -23.72
C THR A 104 -14.06 2.77 -23.19
N PHE A 105 -14.94 3.77 -23.20
CA PHE A 105 -14.63 5.10 -22.66
C PHE A 105 -14.79 5.20 -21.14
N HIS A 106 -15.67 4.41 -20.51
CA HIS A 106 -15.96 4.57 -19.08
C HIS A 106 -14.84 4.00 -18.19
N CYS A 107 -14.24 2.86 -18.57
CA CYS A 107 -13.06 2.32 -17.91
C CYS A 107 -11.85 3.27 -18.00
N VAL A 108 -11.68 3.97 -19.12
CA VAL A 108 -10.60 4.95 -19.33
C VAL A 108 -10.82 6.23 -18.50
N ASN A 109 -12.06 6.50 -18.07
CA ASN A 109 -12.42 7.66 -17.25
C ASN A 109 -12.62 7.32 -15.75
N VAL A 110 -12.27 6.11 -15.30
CA VAL A 110 -12.27 5.81 -13.86
C VAL A 110 -11.09 6.50 -13.20
N HIS A 111 -11.39 7.52 -12.40
CA HIS A 111 -10.43 8.09 -11.45
C HIS A 111 -10.25 7.12 -10.28
N LEU A 112 -9.32 6.16 -10.39
CA LEU A 112 -8.93 5.27 -9.31
C LEU A 112 -7.68 5.80 -8.60
N PHE A 113 -7.72 5.81 -7.26
CA PHE A 113 -6.56 6.12 -6.43
C PHE A 113 -6.17 4.93 -5.56
N PHE A 114 -4.88 4.67 -5.49
CA PHE A 114 -4.29 3.72 -4.55
C PHE A 114 -3.94 4.41 -3.24
N VAL A 115 -4.44 3.89 -2.13
CA VAL A 115 -4.06 4.36 -0.79
C VAL A 115 -3.14 3.34 -0.15
N LYS A 116 -1.84 3.68 -0.15
CA LYS A 116 -0.78 2.94 0.51
C LYS A 116 -0.14 3.84 1.57
N ASP A 117 -0.06 3.35 2.79
CA ASP A 117 0.82 3.92 3.80
C ASP A 117 2.22 3.30 3.71
N ALA A 118 3.24 4.14 3.51
CA ALA A 118 4.65 3.74 3.43
C ALA A 118 5.33 3.68 4.81
N ASP A 119 4.77 4.33 5.83
CA ASP A 119 5.39 4.46 7.16
C ASP A 119 5.01 3.31 8.10
N ASN A 120 4.14 2.41 7.65
CA ASN A 120 3.67 1.28 8.43
C ASN A 120 4.72 0.16 8.55
N VAL A 121 5.98 0.43 8.28
CA VAL A 121 7.07 -0.54 8.31
C VAL A 121 7.42 -0.91 9.77
N PRO A 122 7.78 -2.17 10.09
CA PRO A 122 8.08 -2.57 11.47
C PRO A 122 9.29 -1.80 12.00
N THR A 123 9.05 -0.81 12.86
CA THR A 123 10.03 -0.32 13.84
C THR A 123 10.08 -1.28 15.01
N GLU A 124 11.29 -1.62 15.45
CA GLU A 124 11.48 -2.22 16.76
C GLU A 124 11.00 -1.22 17.83
N GLU A 125 9.91 -1.55 18.52
CA GLU A 125 9.67 -1.03 19.85
C GLU A 125 10.77 -1.64 20.72
N THR A 126 11.78 -0.82 21.05
CA THR A 126 12.88 -1.19 21.96
C THR A 126 12.27 -1.85 23.20
N ALA A 127 12.39 -3.18 23.32
CA ALA A 127 11.96 -3.87 24.52
C ALA A 127 12.78 -3.32 25.71
N PRO A 128 12.17 -3.07 26.88
CA PRO A 128 12.92 -2.63 28.05
C PRO A 128 13.98 -3.68 28.37
N ARG A 129 15.23 -3.22 28.52
CA ARG A 129 16.30 -4.03 29.11
C ARG A 129 15.82 -4.46 30.50
N HIS A 130 15.47 -5.73 30.63
CA HIS A 130 15.38 -6.38 31.93
C HIS A 130 16.82 -6.55 32.44
N THR A 131 17.20 -5.64 33.35
CA THR A 131 18.25 -5.86 34.36
C THR A 131 17.81 -6.87 35.39
#